data_AF-A0A5C6PXV1-F1
#
_entry.id   AF-A0A5C6PXV1-F1
#
_cell.length_a   1.000
_cell.length_b   1.000
_cell.length_c   1.000
_cell.angle_alpha   90.00
_cell.angle_beta   90.00
_cell.angle_gamma   90.00
#
_symmetry.space_group_name_H-M   'P 1'
#
loop_
_entity.id
_entity.type
_entity.pdbx_description
1 polymer ?
#
loop_
_entity_poly.entity_id
_entity_poly.type
_entity_poly.pdbx_seq_one_letter_code
_entity_poly.pdbx_strand_id
1 'polypeptide(L)' 'MSSDATAHDDTAGHDDTTGMTADEKRHDQLTRAPKSDETDAAPRITAEDRSHGVTRIDVADTAKVRPGGGEAHTRD' A
#
# COMPACT_ATOMS: atom_id res chain seq x y z
N MET A 1 -0.50 23.77 -28.64
CA MET A 1 -1.43 23.21 -27.63
C MET A 1 -0.88 21.84 -27.28
N SER A 2 -0.12 21.76 -26.19
CA SER A 2 0.59 20.56 -25.74
C SER A 2 -0.18 19.97 -24.56
N SER A 3 -0.74 18.79 -24.73
CA SER A 3 -1.33 17.99 -23.66
C SER A 3 -1.49 16.57 -24.18
N ASP A 4 -0.36 15.89 -24.35
CA ASP A 4 -0.32 14.43 -24.42
C ASP A 4 -0.57 13.93 -23.00
N ALA A 5 -1.86 13.75 -22.67
CA ALA A 5 -2.27 13.08 -21.46
C ALA A 5 -1.96 11.60 -21.65
N THR A 6 -0.76 11.18 -21.25
CA THR A 6 -0.50 9.78 -20.94
C THR A 6 -1.42 9.40 -19.78
N ALA A 7 -2.66 9.03 -20.10
CA ALA A 7 -3.49 8.21 -19.23
C ALA A 7 -2.70 6.92 -19.02
N HIS A 8 -2.12 6.75 -17.83
CA HIS A 8 -1.66 5.42 -17.43
C HIS A 8 -2.91 4.55 -17.35
N ASP A 9 -3.09 3.73 -18.39
CA ASP A 9 -4.06 2.64 -18.43
C ASP A 9 -3.66 1.63 -17.34
N ASP A 10 -4.13 1.84 -16.12
CA ASP A 10 -3.88 0.96 -14.96
C ASP A 10 -4.60 -0.40 -15.07
N THR A 11 -5.05 -0.81 -16.25
CA THR A 11 -5.76 -2.08 -16.50
C THR A 11 -5.12 -2.90 -17.63
N ALA A 12 -3.84 -2.70 -17.93
CA ALA A 12 -3.05 -3.70 -18.64
C ALA A 12 -2.56 -4.73 -17.62
N GLY A 13 -3.34 -5.80 -17.42
CA GLY A 13 -2.96 -6.94 -16.60
C GLY A 13 -1.56 -7.41 -16.97
N HIS A 14 -0.62 -7.26 -16.06
CA HIS A 14 0.69 -7.86 -16.16
C HIS A 14 0.47 -9.38 -16.32
N ASP A 15 0.80 -9.92 -17.48
CA ASP A 15 0.55 -11.31 -17.85
C ASP A 15 1.43 -12.22 -16.98
N ASP A 16 0.93 -12.50 -15.79
CA ASP A 16 1.72 -13.11 -14.73
C ASP A 16 1.67 -14.64 -14.85
N THR A 17 2.77 -15.19 -15.33
CA THR A 17 2.94 -16.60 -15.66
C THR A 17 3.04 -17.52 -14.44
N THR A 18 3.04 -16.96 -13.22
CA THR A 18 3.19 -17.71 -11.96
C THR A 18 1.91 -18.45 -11.57
N GLY A 19 0.76 -18.09 -12.14
CA GLY A 19 -0.54 -18.70 -11.80
C GLY A 19 -1.08 -18.34 -10.41
N MET A 20 -0.40 -17.46 -9.68
CA MET A 20 -0.81 -16.97 -8.36
C MET A 20 -1.82 -15.82 -8.47
N THR A 21 -2.69 -15.70 -7.48
CA THR A 21 -3.57 -14.54 -7.30
C THR A 21 -2.78 -13.30 -6.87
N ALA A 22 -3.38 -12.11 -6.98
CA ALA A 22 -2.74 -10.87 -6.53
C ALA A 22 -2.42 -10.88 -5.03
N ASP A 23 -3.29 -11.50 -4.23
CA ASP A 23 -3.09 -11.63 -2.78
C ASP A 23 -1.93 -12.56 -2.45
N GLU A 24 -1.83 -13.71 -3.12
CA GLU A 24 -0.73 -14.65 -2.94
C GLU A 24 0.62 -14.06 -3.34
N LYS A 25 0.67 -13.30 -4.44
CA LYS A 25 1.91 -12.62 -4.87
C LYS A 25 2.36 -11.57 -3.88
N ARG A 26 1.42 -10.80 -3.35
CA ARG A 26 1.69 -9.80 -2.34
C ARG A 26 2.25 -10.45 -1.07
N HIS A 27 1.63 -11.55 -0.65
CA HIS A 27 2.08 -12.35 0.50
C HIS A 27 3.50 -12.88 0.29
N ASP A 28 3.78 -13.54 -0.84
CA ASP A 28 5.11 -14.04 -1.17
C ASP A 28 6.15 -12.90 -1.20
N GLN A 29 5.82 -11.78 -1.85
CA GLN A 29 6.71 -10.61 -1.90
C GLN A 29 7.02 -10.04 -0.51
N LEU A 30 6.03 -9.98 0.39
CA LEU A 30 6.20 -9.44 1.74
C LEU A 30 6.90 -10.40 2.70
N THR A 31 6.90 -11.70 2.42
CA THR A 31 7.49 -12.74 3.29
C THR A 31 8.84 -13.28 2.79
N ARG A 32 9.27 -12.89 1.58
CA ARG A 32 10.53 -13.36 0.96
C ARG A 32 11.80 -12.97 1.71
N ALA A 33 11.77 -11.93 2.55
CA ALA A 33 12.98 -11.42 3.18
C ALA A 33 13.48 -12.32 4.32
N PRO A 34 14.81 -12.43 4.52
CA PRO A 34 15.35 -13.15 5.67
C PRO A 34 14.87 -12.49 6.98
N LYS A 35 14.29 -13.29 7.89
CA LYS A 35 13.63 -12.87 9.14
C LYS A 35 12.23 -12.26 8.98
N SER A 36 11.62 -12.30 7.80
CA SER A 36 10.20 -12.00 7.67
C SER A 36 9.34 -13.09 8.28
N ASP A 37 8.18 -12.69 8.78
CA ASP A 37 7.16 -13.58 9.33
C ASP A 37 5.77 -13.23 8.76
N GLU A 38 4.75 -14.02 9.10
CA GLU A 38 3.38 -13.83 8.62
C GLU A 38 2.80 -12.44 8.95
N THR A 39 3.28 -11.80 10.02
CA THR A 39 2.81 -10.46 10.40
C THR A 39 3.27 -9.40 9.41
N ASP A 40 4.30 -9.67 8.62
CA ASP A 40 4.75 -8.76 7.57
C ASP A 40 3.80 -8.70 6.37
N ALA A 41 2.94 -9.70 6.18
CA ALA A 41 1.89 -9.69 5.17
C ALA A 41 0.65 -8.89 5.61
N ALA A 42 0.53 -8.55 6.90
CA ALA A 42 -0.62 -7.84 7.43
C ALA A 42 -0.72 -6.39 6.89
N PRO A 43 -1.93 -5.84 6.69
CA PRO A 43 -2.12 -4.44 6.30
C PRO A 43 -1.49 -3.47 7.32
N ARG A 44 -0.60 -2.59 6.84
CA ARG A 44 0.08 -1.57 7.68
C ARG A 44 -0.60 -0.20 7.65
N ILE A 45 -1.62 -0.02 6.82
CA ILE A 45 -2.38 1.22 6.68
C ILE A 45 -3.87 0.94 6.77
N THR A 46 -4.63 1.92 7.25
CA THR A 46 -6.08 1.97 7.13
C THR A 46 -6.44 3.01 6.09
N ALA A 47 -7.30 2.64 5.14
CA ALA A 47 -7.85 3.56 4.16
C ALA A 47 -9.30 3.84 4.51
N GLU A 48 -9.64 5.10 4.73
CA GLU A 48 -10.99 5.56 4.97
C GLU A 48 -11.44 6.45 3.81
N ASP A 49 -12.48 6.00 3.11
CA ASP A 49 -13.11 6.86 2.11
C ASP A 49 -13.87 7.99 2.80
N ARG A 50 -13.47 9.22 2.49
CA ARG A 50 -14.15 10.44 2.92
C ARG A 50 -15.02 10.95 1.78
N SER A 51 -15.96 11.82 2.10
CA SER A 51 -16.76 12.48 1.08
C SER A 51 -15.88 13.28 0.11
N HIS A 52 -16.39 13.52 -1.10
CA HIS A 52 -15.73 14.31 -2.15
C HIS A 52 -14.52 13.65 -2.81
N GLY A 53 -14.47 12.31 -2.85
CA GLY A 53 -13.43 11.57 -3.57
C GLY A 53 -12.06 11.63 -2.90
N VAL A 54 -12.03 11.93 -1.60
CA VAL A 54 -10.81 11.97 -0.80
C VAL A 54 -10.71 10.69 0.01
N THR A 55 -9.65 9.91 -0.21
CA THR A 55 -9.35 8.75 0.66
C THR A 55 -8.28 9.17 1.66
N ARG A 56 -8.62 9.08 2.95
CA ARG A 56 -7.68 9.32 4.04
C ARG A 56 -6.91 8.03 4.29
N ILE A 57 -5.58 8.12 4.26
CA ILE A 57 -4.69 7.00 4.56
C ILE A 57 -4.00 7.29 5.89
N ASP A 58 -4.26 6.45 6.89
CA ASP A 58 -3.58 6.50 8.18
C ASP A 58 -2.72 5.23 8.38
N VAL A 59 -1.68 5.33 9.22
CA VAL A 59 -0.86 4.17 9.58
C VAL A 59 -1.62 3.34 10.62
N ALA A 60 -1.80 2.05 10.34
CA ALA A 60 -2.57 1.14 11.19
C ALA A 60 -1.95 1.02 12.59
N ASP A 61 -2.78 0.86 13.62
CA ASP A 61 -2.32 0.74 15.01
C ASP A 61 -1.48 -0.51 15.29
N THR A 62 -1.68 -1.53 14.46
CA THR A 62 -0.93 -2.79 14.49
C THR A 62 0.43 -2.69 13.79
N ALA A 63 0.75 -1.58 13.12
CA ALA A 63 2.00 -1.43 12.39
C ALA A 63 3.20 -1.32 13.34
N LYS A 64 4.15 -2.25 13.19
CA LYS A 64 5.39 -2.29 13.99
C LYS A 64 6.27 -1.04 13.85
N VAL A 65 6.24 -0.37 12.70
CA VAL A 65 7.04 0.84 12.42
C VAL A 65 6.12 1.94 11.92
N ARG A 66 6.16 3.11 12.58
CA ARG A 66 5.46 4.31 12.14
C ARG A 66 6.46 5.34 11.58
N PRO A 67 6.43 5.61 10.26
CA PRO A 67 7.26 6.67 9.68
C PRO A 67 6.85 8.03 10.25
N GLY A 68 7.81 8.88 10.57
CA GLY A 68 7.58 10.20 11.19
C GLY A 68 7.96 10.33 12.67
N GLY A 69 8.37 9.23 13.33
CA GLY A 69 9.21 9.28 14.53
C GLY A 69 8.68 10.06 15.75
N GLY A 70 7.58 9.62 16.35
CA GLY A 70 7.26 9.91 17.76
C GLY A 70 6.70 11.31 18.08
N GLU A 71 5.70 11.33 18.96
CA GLU A 71 4.92 12.48 19.43
C GLU A 71 4.17 13.26 18.33
N ALA A 72 2.87 13.49 18.58
CA ALA A 72 2.06 14.32 17.70
C ALA A 72 2.68 15.73 17.67
N HIS A 73 3.23 16.14 16.52
CA HIS A 73 3.57 17.54 16.30
C HIS A 73 2.27 18.35 16.33
N THR A 74 1.92 18.86 17.51
CA THR A 74 0.98 19.97 17.65
C THR A 74 1.49 21.08 16.74
N ARG A 75 0.76 21.35 15.66
CA ARG A 75 0.90 22.61 14.92
C ARG A 75 0.33 23.69 15.84
N ASP A 76 1.23 24.47 16.44
CA ASP A 76 0.91 25.78 17.02
C ASP A 76 0.56 26.77 15.89
#